data_AF-A0A9D3X037-F1
#
_entry.id   AF-A0A9D3X037-F1
#
_cell.length_a   1.000
_cell.length_b   1.000
_cell.length_c   1.000
_cell.angle_alpha   90.00
_cell.angle_beta   90.00
_cell.angle_gamma   90.00
#
_symmetry.space_group_name_H-M   'P 1'
#
loop_
_entity.id
_entity.type
_entity.pdbx_description
1 polymer ?
#
loop_
_entity_poly.entity_id
_entity_poly.type
_entity_poly.pdbx_seq_one_letter_code
_entity_poly.pdbx_strand_id
1 'polypeptide(L)'
;FNYAQYHGDSYLEFQGLQLKPQNNIHLEFQTYSCQGLLLYIERSPATMGHLFIQLFIKHGTLQYQFVCDGAAEVRSINTTIRVDNGHKYRVHIRQDMIPCDAEVTVLDISAKISMPTNLWSSTVWLETGPIFIGGLPHRYAQKQVSEPVYNFTGCIQVLEINNLGSFTFSNAVGRNNIDSC
;
A
#
# COMPACT_ATOMS: atom_id res chain seq x y z
N PHE A 1 -6.68 -8.06 18.20
CA PHE A 1 -5.38 -7.38 18.16
C PHE A 1 -5.31 -6.58 16.87
N ASN A 2 -4.83 -5.34 16.95
CA ASN A 2 -4.81 -4.43 15.80
C ASN A 2 -3.39 -4.23 15.23
N TYR A 3 -2.35 -4.59 16.01
CA TYR A 3 -0.96 -4.49 15.60
C TYR A 3 -0.40 -5.88 15.30
N ALA A 4 -0.17 -6.14 14.02
CA ALA A 4 0.18 -7.46 13.51
C ALA A 4 1.69 -7.60 13.37
N GLN A 5 2.26 -8.70 13.86
CA GLN A 5 3.66 -9.06 13.67
C GLN A 5 3.83 -9.93 12.42
N TYR A 6 4.85 -9.61 11.63
CA TYR A 6 5.22 -10.25 10.38
C TYR A 6 6.67 -10.74 10.46
N HIS A 7 6.95 -11.88 9.84
CA HIS A 7 8.19 -12.65 9.97
C HIS A 7 8.95 -12.83 8.63
N GLY A 8 8.57 -12.14 7.56
CA GLY A 8 9.22 -12.22 6.24
C GLY A 8 8.67 -13.29 5.30
N ASP A 9 7.77 -14.15 5.76
CA ASP A 9 6.90 -15.02 4.95
C ASP A 9 5.41 -14.75 5.21
N SER A 10 5.13 -13.71 6.00
CA SER A 10 3.81 -13.38 6.51
C SER A 10 3.00 -12.51 5.55
N TYR A 11 1.67 -12.66 5.58
CA TYR A 11 0.75 -11.72 4.93
C TYR A 11 -0.62 -11.70 5.62
N LEU A 12 -1.32 -10.58 5.49
CA LEU A 12 -2.77 -10.50 5.66
C LEU A 12 -3.40 -10.13 4.31
N GLU A 13 -4.50 -10.81 3.98
CA GLU A 13 -5.30 -10.58 2.77
C GLU A 13 -6.70 -10.09 3.19
N PHE A 14 -7.17 -9.03 2.55
CA PHE A 14 -8.49 -8.45 2.74
C PHE A 14 -9.24 -8.37 1.40
N GLN A 15 -10.56 -8.28 1.49
CA GLN A 15 -11.40 -7.99 0.33
C GLN A 15 -11.02 -6.63 -0.27
N GLY A 16 -11.23 -6.52 -1.59
CA GLY A 16 -11.07 -5.25 -2.29
C GLY A 16 -12.02 -4.17 -1.79
N LEU A 17 -11.71 -2.94 -2.13
CA LEU A 17 -12.53 -1.78 -1.80
C LEU A 17 -12.81 -0.94 -3.05
N GLN A 18 -13.75 -0.01 -2.93
CA GLN A 18 -13.96 0.98 -3.98
C GLN A 18 -13.04 2.17 -3.75
N LEU A 19 -12.23 2.49 -4.76
CA LEU A 19 -11.48 3.73 -4.77
C LEU A 19 -12.42 4.93 -4.94
N LYS A 20 -12.07 6.02 -4.29
CA LYS A 20 -12.75 7.32 -4.34
C LYS A 20 -11.94 8.27 -5.23
N PRO A 21 -12.51 9.42 -5.65
CA PRO A 21 -11.76 10.49 -6.32
C PRO A 21 -10.51 10.92 -5.55
N GLN A 22 -10.61 10.98 -4.22
CA GLN A 22 -9.48 11.13 -3.31
C GLN A 22 -9.45 9.94 -2.36
N ASN A 23 -8.30 9.29 -2.27
CA ASN A 23 -8.07 8.16 -1.39
C ASN A 23 -7.09 8.55 -0.28
N ASN A 24 -7.38 8.12 0.94
CA ASN A 24 -6.49 8.32 2.08
C ASN A 24 -6.12 6.94 2.64
N ILE A 25 -4.83 6.71 2.85
CA ILE A 25 -4.29 5.47 3.44
C ILE A 25 -3.46 5.88 4.65
N HIS A 26 -3.77 5.31 5.80
CA HIS A 26 -3.05 5.58 7.03
C HIS A 26 -2.62 4.27 7.69
N LEU A 27 -1.31 4.11 7.89
CA LEU A 27 -0.75 2.97 8.60
C LEU A 27 0.31 3.40 9.61
N GLU A 28 0.48 2.57 10.64
CA GLU A 28 1.56 2.63 11.61
C GLU A 28 2.41 1.36 11.47
N PHE A 29 3.73 1.49 11.46
CA PHE A 29 4.63 0.34 11.38
C PHE A 29 5.92 0.53 12.19
N GLN A 30 6.61 -0.57 12.47
CA GLN A 30 7.89 -0.63 13.16
C GLN A 30 8.74 -1.75 12.57
N THR A 31 10.00 -1.48 12.23
CA THR A 31 10.91 -2.49 11.68
C THR A 31 12.39 -2.12 11.86
N TYR A 32 13.25 -3.14 11.84
CA TYR A 32 14.70 -3.01 11.68
C TYR A 32 15.18 -3.38 10.26
N SER A 33 14.26 -3.78 9.37
CA SER A 33 14.59 -4.20 8.02
C SER A 33 14.68 -2.99 7.08
N CYS A 34 15.72 -2.95 6.25
CA CYS A 34 15.89 -1.93 5.21
C CYS A 34 15.07 -2.20 3.94
N GLN A 35 14.29 -3.28 3.94
CA GLN A 35 13.42 -3.70 2.85
C GLN A 35 12.16 -4.40 3.37
N GLY A 36 11.01 -4.21 2.70
CA GLY A 36 9.79 -4.89 3.07
C GLY A 36 8.52 -4.24 2.52
N LEU A 37 7.59 -5.06 2.04
CA LEU A 37 6.29 -4.63 1.54
C LEU A 37 5.33 -4.28 2.68
N LEU A 38 4.81 -3.05 2.72
CA LEU A 38 3.84 -2.63 3.72
C LEU A 38 2.40 -2.83 3.23
N LEU A 39 2.11 -2.37 2.02
CA LEU A 39 0.77 -2.43 1.41
C LEU A 39 0.90 -2.75 -0.07
N TYR A 40 0.04 -3.65 -0.56
CA TYR A 40 -0.16 -3.92 -1.98
C TYR A 40 -1.64 -4.04 -2.28
N ILE A 41 -2.11 -3.31 -3.28
CA ILE A 41 -3.48 -3.37 -3.79
C ILE A 41 -3.38 -3.63 -5.29
N GLU A 42 -3.99 -4.71 -5.74
CA GLU A 42 -4.04 -5.06 -7.16
C GLU A 42 -5.39 -4.73 -7.80
N ARG A 43 -5.44 -4.82 -9.12
CA ARG A 43 -6.63 -4.75 -9.96
C ARG A 43 -7.64 -5.85 -9.62
N SER A 44 -8.93 -5.52 -9.70
CA SER A 44 -9.98 -6.54 -9.73
C SER A 44 -9.98 -7.28 -11.08
N PRO A 45 -10.13 -8.61 -11.12
CA PRO A 45 -10.31 -9.34 -12.38
C PRO A 45 -11.46 -8.81 -13.26
N ALA A 46 -12.44 -8.12 -12.66
CA ALA A 46 -13.65 -7.63 -13.33
C ALA A 46 -13.50 -6.25 -14.01
N THR A 47 -12.50 -5.43 -13.66
CA THR A 47 -12.33 -4.09 -14.23
C THR A 47 -11.34 -4.12 -15.40
N MET A 48 -11.49 -3.27 -16.43
CA MET A 48 -10.49 -3.07 -17.50
C MET A 48 -9.51 -1.95 -17.11
N GLY A 49 -8.23 -2.26 -16.88
CA GLY A 49 -7.15 -1.29 -16.61
C GLY A 49 -5.98 -1.82 -15.76
N HIS A 50 -4.79 -1.23 -15.89
CA HIS A 50 -3.61 -1.55 -15.05
C HIS A 50 -3.60 -0.76 -13.73
N LEU A 51 -4.54 -1.02 -12.82
CA LEU A 51 -4.52 -0.40 -11.47
C LEU A 51 -3.62 -1.22 -10.53
N PHE A 52 -2.67 -0.55 -9.89
CA PHE A 52 -2.07 -1.06 -8.65
C PHE A 52 -1.65 0.09 -7.74
N ILE A 53 -1.54 -0.22 -6.45
CA ILE A 53 -0.99 0.65 -5.41
C ILE A 53 -0.04 -0.18 -4.57
N GLN A 54 1.14 0.36 -4.28
CA GLN A 54 2.15 -0.33 -3.50
C GLN A 54 2.93 0.64 -2.62
N LEU A 55 3.07 0.33 -1.34
CA LEU A 55 3.95 1.02 -0.39
C LEU A 55 4.94 0.01 0.18
N PHE A 56 6.23 0.33 0.11
CA PHE A 56 7.29 -0.56 0.56
C PHE A 56 8.52 0.21 1.04
N ILE A 57 9.39 -0.48 1.78
CA ILE A 57 10.68 0.02 2.21
C ILE A 57 11.73 -0.47 1.20
N LYS A 58 12.60 0.43 0.74
CA LYS A 58 13.77 0.11 -0.09
C LYS A 58 14.96 0.93 0.38
N HIS A 59 16.09 0.27 0.64
CA HIS A 59 17.31 0.91 1.17
C HIS A 59 17.07 1.73 2.46
N GLY A 60 16.07 1.33 3.25
CA GLY A 60 15.68 1.97 4.51
C GLY A 60 14.73 3.16 4.41
N THR A 61 14.33 3.60 3.21
CA THR A 61 13.32 4.67 3.03
C THR A 61 12.03 4.14 2.39
N LEU A 62 10.95 4.90 2.49
CA LEU A 62 9.66 4.52 1.92
C LEU A 62 9.60 4.86 0.43
N GLN A 63 8.97 3.97 -0.31
CA GLN A 63 8.69 4.07 -1.74
C GLN A 63 7.21 3.81 -1.94
N TYR A 64 6.52 4.76 -2.58
CA TYR A 64 5.12 4.63 -2.94
C TYR A 64 4.98 4.59 -4.44
N GLN A 65 4.46 3.48 -4.97
CA GLN A 65 4.25 3.26 -6.40
C GLN A 65 2.77 3.06 -6.72
N PHE A 66 2.30 3.70 -7.77
CA PHE A 66 0.89 3.66 -8.15
C PHE A 66 0.66 3.98 -9.63
N VAL A 67 -0.51 3.61 -10.12
CA VAL A 67 -1.02 3.96 -11.46
C VAL A 67 -2.46 4.46 -11.33
N CYS A 68 -2.75 5.66 -11.83
CA CYS A 68 -4.11 6.23 -11.82
C CYS A 68 -4.93 5.91 -13.09
N ASP A 69 -4.26 5.63 -14.20
CA ASP A 69 -4.89 5.35 -15.50
C ASP A 69 -4.31 4.06 -16.06
N GLY A 70 -5.19 3.15 -16.51
CA GLY A 70 -4.83 1.81 -16.93
C GLY A 70 -3.92 1.73 -18.16
N ALA A 71 -3.57 2.85 -18.83
CA ALA A 71 -2.56 2.91 -19.89
C ALA A 71 -1.30 3.72 -19.49
N ALA A 72 -1.23 4.23 -18.27
CA ALA A 72 -0.15 5.10 -17.81
C ALA A 72 1.03 4.32 -17.20
N GLU A 73 2.22 4.92 -17.31
CA GLU A 73 3.43 4.42 -16.65
C GLU A 73 3.30 4.44 -15.12
N VAL A 74 4.05 3.55 -14.46
CA VAL A 74 4.20 3.53 -13.00
C VAL A 74 4.73 4.87 -12.51
N ARG A 75 4.07 5.42 -11.49
CA ARG A 75 4.53 6.60 -10.75
C ARG A 75 5.17 6.17 -9.44
N SER A 76 6.21 6.89 -9.00
CA SER A 76 6.95 6.59 -7.77
C SER A 76 7.21 7.85 -6.97
N ILE A 77 6.94 7.81 -5.67
CA ILE A 77 7.34 8.82 -4.68
C ILE A 77 8.32 8.16 -3.72
N ASN A 78 9.45 8.81 -3.52
CA ASN A 78 10.53 8.31 -2.68
C ASN A 78 10.69 9.26 -1.50
N THR A 79 10.56 8.76 -0.28
CA THR A 79 10.83 9.57 0.92
C THR A 79 12.33 9.63 1.21
N THR A 80 12.74 10.64 1.97
CA THR A 80 14.13 10.83 2.41
C THR A 80 14.39 10.27 3.81
N ILE A 81 13.34 10.06 4.60
CA ILE A 81 13.43 9.61 5.99
C ILE A 81 13.71 8.11 6.03
N ARG A 82 14.72 7.73 6.83
CA ARG A 82 15.00 6.34 7.18
C ARG A 82 14.03 5.84 8.24
N VAL A 83 13.53 4.63 8.05
CA VAL A 83 12.47 4.02 8.89
C VAL A 83 12.85 2.64 9.44
N ASP A 84 14.11 2.24 9.28
CA ASP A 84 14.65 0.92 9.59
C ASP A 84 15.43 0.85 10.92
N ASN A 85 15.04 1.68 11.89
CA ASN A 85 15.73 1.82 13.19
C ASN A 85 14.95 1.23 14.38
N GLY A 86 13.84 0.54 14.12
CA GLY A 86 12.99 -0.05 15.15
C GLY A 86 12.08 0.93 15.88
N HIS A 87 12.01 2.21 15.46
CA HIS A 87 10.99 3.14 15.97
C HIS A 87 9.66 2.93 15.25
N LYS A 88 8.58 3.40 15.88
CA LYS A 88 7.25 3.45 15.26
C LYS A 88 7.14 4.65 14.34
N TYR A 89 6.65 4.41 13.13
CA TYR A 89 6.39 5.44 12.13
C TYR A 89 4.93 5.39 11.71
N ARG A 90 4.31 6.58 11.61
CA ARG A 90 3.02 6.75 10.96
C ARG A 90 3.23 7.30 9.57
N VAL A 91 2.55 6.68 8.61
CA VAL A 91 2.54 7.10 7.21
C VAL A 91 1.11 7.42 6.83
N HIS A 92 0.95 8.63 6.30
CA HIS A 92 -0.28 9.07 5.68
C HIS A 92 -0.04 9.27 4.19
N ILE A 93 -0.85 8.63 3.36
CA ILE A 93 -0.85 8.82 1.92
C ILE A 93 -2.17 9.42 1.51
N ARG A 94 -2.11 10.54 0.80
CA ARG A 94 -3.23 11.12 0.09
C ARG A 94 -2.99 10.92 -1.40
N GLN A 95 -3.94 10.28 -2.09
CA GLN A 95 -3.89 10.09 -3.54
C GLN A 95 -5.17 10.62 -4.17
N ASP A 96 -5.05 11.65 -4.99
CA ASP A 96 -6.08 12.12 -5.89
C ASP A 96 -5.98 11.36 -7.23
N MET A 97 -7.10 10.89 -7.75
CA MET A 97 -7.14 10.15 -9.02
C MET A 97 -7.23 11.08 -10.23
N ILE A 98 -7.80 12.28 -10.04
CA ILE A 98 -8.00 13.31 -11.07
C ILE A 98 -7.81 14.70 -10.43
N PRO A 99 -6.72 15.43 -10.72
CA PRO A 99 -5.50 14.94 -11.39
C PRO A 99 -4.79 13.84 -10.56
N CYS A 100 -3.85 13.11 -11.17
CA CYS A 100 -3.16 11.97 -10.57
C CYS A 100 -2.05 12.48 -9.65
N ASP A 101 -2.48 13.00 -8.51
CA ASP A 101 -1.61 13.58 -7.51
C ASP A 101 -1.48 12.60 -6.36
N ALA A 102 -0.30 12.52 -5.78
CA ALA A 102 -0.12 11.79 -4.53
C ALA A 102 0.87 12.50 -3.62
N GLU A 103 0.64 12.38 -2.33
CA GLU A 103 1.48 12.90 -1.27
C GLU A 103 1.68 11.80 -0.21
N VAL A 104 2.93 11.54 0.13
CA VAL A 104 3.33 10.60 1.19
C VAL A 104 3.94 11.42 2.32
N THR A 105 3.35 11.34 3.51
CA THR A 105 3.78 12.06 4.70
C THR A 105 4.25 11.10 5.78
N VAL A 106 5.45 11.33 6.30
CA VAL A 106 6.06 10.60 7.41
C VAL A 106 6.81 11.59 8.31
N LEU A 107 6.56 11.55 9.62
CA LEU A 107 7.13 12.54 10.58
C LEU A 107 6.93 14.00 10.15
N ASP A 108 5.73 14.34 9.66
CA ASP A 108 5.38 15.68 9.15
C ASP A 108 6.22 16.17 7.94
N ILE A 109 7.04 15.31 7.36
CA ILE A 109 7.78 15.56 6.12
C ILE A 109 7.01 14.89 5.00
N SER A 110 6.63 15.67 3.99
CA SER A 110 5.90 15.17 2.84
C SER A 110 6.71 15.19 1.55
N ALA A 111 6.50 14.16 0.74
CA ALA A 111 6.97 14.08 -0.64
C ALA A 111 5.74 13.94 -1.53
N LYS A 112 5.65 14.75 -2.58
CA LYS A 112 4.48 14.79 -3.47
C LYS A 112 4.86 14.79 -4.92
N ILE A 113 3.97 14.24 -5.74
CA ILE A 113 4.00 14.35 -7.20
C ILE A 113 2.62 14.81 -7.68
N SER A 114 2.59 15.61 -8.73
CA SER A 114 1.36 16.02 -9.39
C SER A 114 1.53 15.89 -10.88
N MET A 115 0.51 15.33 -11.55
CA MET A 115 0.54 15.11 -12.99
C MET A 115 -0.85 15.27 -13.62
N PRO A 116 -0.93 15.92 -14.81
CA PRO A 116 -2.18 15.99 -15.54
C PRO A 116 -2.64 14.60 -15.97
N THR A 117 -3.96 14.37 -15.91
CA THR A 117 -4.60 13.11 -16.31
C THR A 117 -5.55 13.35 -17.46
N ASN A 118 -5.59 12.42 -18.42
CA ASN A 118 -6.64 12.37 -19.45
C ASN A 118 -7.92 11.68 -18.93
N LEU A 119 -7.94 11.26 -17.66
CA LEU A 119 -9.05 10.56 -17.04
C LEU A 119 -10.23 11.52 -16.81
N TRP A 120 -11.43 11.14 -17.27
CA TRP A 120 -12.67 11.88 -17.01
C TRP A 120 -13.37 11.39 -15.74
N SER A 121 -14.05 12.31 -15.03
CA SER A 121 -14.64 12.13 -13.69
C SER A 121 -15.58 10.94 -13.53
N SER A 122 -16.15 10.37 -14.60
CA SER A 122 -17.08 9.24 -14.53
C SER A 122 -16.43 7.87 -14.28
N THR A 123 -15.10 7.76 -14.35
CA THR A 123 -14.40 6.46 -14.43
C THR A 123 -13.75 6.01 -13.11
N VAL A 124 -13.81 6.82 -12.04
CA VAL A 124 -12.99 6.60 -10.84
C VAL A 124 -13.53 5.51 -9.88
N TRP A 125 -14.72 4.97 -10.14
CA TRP A 125 -15.32 3.90 -9.33
C TRP A 125 -14.74 2.52 -9.67
N LEU A 126 -13.42 2.38 -9.51
CA LEU A 126 -12.74 1.10 -9.70
C LEU A 126 -12.81 0.30 -8.39
N GLU A 127 -13.52 -0.82 -8.45
CA GLU A 127 -13.37 -1.88 -7.46
C GLU A 127 -11.98 -2.48 -7.59
N THR A 128 -11.24 -2.51 -6.48
CA THR A 128 -9.91 -3.12 -6.43
C THR A 128 -10.04 -4.64 -6.30
N GLY A 129 -8.95 -5.34 -6.64
CA GLY A 129 -8.75 -6.70 -6.22
C GLY A 129 -8.40 -6.77 -4.72
N PRO A 130 -7.91 -7.93 -4.25
CA PRO A 130 -7.52 -8.11 -2.87
C PRO A 130 -6.46 -7.11 -2.40
N ILE A 131 -6.53 -6.78 -1.12
CA ILE A 131 -5.57 -5.91 -0.44
C ILE A 131 -4.66 -6.79 0.39
N PHE A 132 -3.35 -6.65 0.22
CA PHE A 132 -2.33 -7.37 0.96
C PHE A 132 -1.52 -6.44 1.85
N ILE A 133 -1.30 -6.86 3.10
CA ILE A 133 -0.47 -6.16 4.08
C ILE A 133 0.71 -7.05 4.45
N GLY A 134 1.91 -6.47 4.47
CA GLY A 134 3.14 -7.12 4.92
C GLY A 134 3.79 -8.11 3.95
N GLY A 135 3.04 -8.71 3.02
CA GLY A 135 3.63 -9.68 2.09
C GLY A 135 2.63 -10.17 1.06
N LEU A 136 3.12 -10.95 0.09
CA LEU A 136 2.30 -11.53 -0.97
C LEU A 136 2.36 -13.06 -0.97
N PRO A 137 1.22 -13.75 -1.18
CA PRO A 137 1.22 -15.16 -1.54
C PRO A 137 1.98 -15.39 -2.85
N HIS A 138 2.58 -16.57 -3.01
CA HIS A 138 3.43 -16.90 -4.17
C HIS A 138 2.78 -16.59 -5.53
N ARG A 139 1.48 -16.88 -5.67
CA ARG A 139 0.71 -16.64 -6.91
C ARG A 139 0.63 -15.16 -7.33
N TYR A 140 0.75 -14.24 -6.37
CA TYR A 140 0.72 -12.78 -6.60
C TYR A 140 2.12 -12.22 -6.77
N ALA A 141 3.10 -12.72 -6.02
CA ALA A 141 4.50 -12.32 -6.16
C ALA A 141 5.03 -12.55 -7.59
N GLN A 142 4.58 -13.60 -8.28
CA GLN A 142 4.97 -13.89 -9.67
C GLN A 142 4.33 -12.96 -10.72
N LYS A 143 3.29 -12.20 -10.36
CA LYS A 143 2.51 -11.36 -11.28
C LYS A 143 2.75 -9.87 -11.09
N GLN A 144 3.74 -9.49 -10.27
CA GLN A 144 4.03 -8.10 -10.00
C GLN A 144 4.42 -7.37 -11.29
N VAL A 145 3.75 -6.25 -11.53
CA VAL A 145 4.03 -5.34 -12.66
C VAL A 145 5.27 -4.49 -12.37
N SER A 146 5.54 -4.22 -11.09
CA SER A 146 6.70 -3.49 -10.58
C SER A 146 7.83 -4.45 -10.17
N GLU A 147 8.99 -3.90 -9.80
CA GLU A 147 10.12 -4.68 -9.28
C GLU A 147 9.68 -5.61 -8.13
N PRO A 148 10.17 -6.87 -8.09
CA PRO A 148 9.89 -7.77 -7.01
C PRO A 148 10.24 -7.15 -5.66
N VAL A 149 9.33 -7.25 -4.70
CA VAL A 149 9.55 -6.76 -3.33
C VAL A 149 9.66 -7.89 -2.35
N TYR A 150 10.51 -7.69 -1.36
CA TYR A 150 10.61 -8.56 -0.21
C TYR A 150 9.39 -8.39 0.70
N ASN A 151 8.95 -9.49 1.30
CA ASN A 151 7.97 -9.44 2.38
C ASN A 151 8.58 -8.73 3.60
N PHE A 152 7.70 -8.17 4.41
CA PHE A 152 8.04 -7.37 5.57
C PHE A 152 8.27 -8.23 6.82
N THR A 153 9.19 -7.75 7.65
CA THR A 153 9.45 -8.26 8.99
C THR A 153 9.32 -7.09 9.96
N GLY A 154 8.53 -7.25 11.02
CA GLY A 154 8.24 -6.18 11.98
C GLY A 154 6.77 -6.15 12.33
N CYS A 155 6.26 -4.98 12.71
CA CYS A 155 4.86 -4.82 13.11
C CYS A 155 4.13 -3.78 12.25
N ILE A 156 2.90 -4.07 11.81
CA ILE A 156 2.04 -3.16 11.02
C ILE A 156 0.64 -3.10 11.63
N GLN A 157 0.09 -1.89 11.71
CA GLN A 157 -1.33 -1.63 11.96
C GLN A 157 -1.84 -0.71 10.86
N VAL A 158 -2.86 -1.14 10.13
CA VAL A 158 -3.58 -0.27 9.19
C VAL A 158 -4.67 0.44 9.98
N LEU A 159 -4.54 1.76 10.09
CA LEU A 159 -5.46 2.59 10.85
C LEU A 159 -6.74 2.83 10.05
N GLU A 160 -6.60 3.19 8.78
CA GLU A 160 -7.73 3.37 7.86
C GLU A 160 -7.29 3.33 6.39
N ILE A 161 -8.24 2.97 5.53
CA ILE A 161 -8.21 3.26 4.11
C ILE A 161 -9.57 3.85 3.72
N ASN A 162 -9.62 5.09 3.21
CA ASN A 162 -10.86 5.76 2.78
C ASN A 162 -11.95 5.87 3.86
N ASN A 163 -11.57 6.07 5.13
CA ASN A 163 -12.44 6.03 6.32
C ASN A 163 -13.01 4.63 6.62
N LEU A 164 -12.56 3.58 5.91
CA LEU A 164 -12.79 2.20 6.30
C LEU A 164 -11.72 1.83 7.32
N GLY A 165 -12.15 1.71 8.57
CA GLY A 165 -11.32 1.24 9.68
C GLY A 165 -11.58 -0.23 9.99
N SER A 166 -10.65 -0.84 10.72
CA SER A 166 -10.64 -2.25 11.21
C SER A 166 -9.96 -3.30 10.33
N PHE A 167 -8.91 -2.97 9.58
CA PHE A 167 -8.03 -3.97 8.98
C PHE A 167 -7.27 -4.75 10.07
N THR A 168 -7.84 -5.86 10.53
CA THR A 168 -7.40 -6.64 11.69
C THR A 168 -7.39 -8.13 11.37
N PHE A 169 -6.97 -8.97 12.31
CA PHE A 169 -7.03 -10.42 12.14
C PHE A 169 -8.44 -10.96 11.93
N SER A 170 -9.43 -10.31 12.53
CA SER A 170 -10.80 -10.84 12.61
C SER A 170 -11.55 -10.71 11.28
N ASN A 171 -11.14 -9.79 10.40
CA ASN A 171 -11.78 -9.57 9.11
C ASN A 171 -10.84 -9.80 7.92
N ALA A 172 -9.62 -10.30 8.15
CA ALA A 172 -8.77 -10.81 7.09
C ALA A 172 -9.41 -12.06 6.47
N VAL A 173 -9.47 -12.11 5.14
CA VAL A 173 -9.98 -13.27 4.38
C VAL A 173 -8.90 -14.30 4.07
N GLY A 174 -7.63 -13.92 4.23
CA GLY A 174 -6.48 -14.80 4.20
C GLY A 174 -5.39 -14.31 5.14
N ARG A 175 -4.60 -15.23 5.68
CA ARG A 175 -3.45 -14.91 6.53
C ARG A 175 -2.40 -16.00 6.48
N ASN A 176 -1.14 -15.64 6.65
CA ASN A 176 -0.05 -16.58 6.83
C ASN A 176 0.96 -16.08 7.85
N ASN A 177 1.34 -16.93 8.80
CA ASN A 177 2.38 -16.69 9.81
C ASN A 177 2.29 -15.30 10.49
N ILE A 178 1.15 -14.99 11.10
CA ILE A 178 0.88 -13.70 11.74
C ILE A 178 0.68 -13.88 13.24
N ASP A 179 1.40 -13.07 14.02
CA ASP A 179 1.28 -12.99 15.48
C ASP A 179 0.85 -11.59 15.93
N SER A 180 0.59 -11.42 17.23
CA SER A 180 0.43 -10.08 17.80
C SER A 180 1.78 -9.46 18.12
N CYS A 181 1.93 -8.21 17.70
CA CYS A 181 2.82 -7.26 18.34
C CYS A 181 2.06 -6.62 19.53
#